data_AF-A0A8C2D3G3-F1
#
_entry.id   AF-A0A8C2D3G3-F1
#
_cell.length_a   1.000
_cell.length_b   1.000
_cell.length_c   1.000
_cell.angle_alpha   90.00
_cell.angle_beta   90.00
_cell.angle_gamma   90.00
#
_symmetry.space_group_name_H-M   'P 1'
#
loop_
_entity.id
_entity.type
_entity.pdbx_description
1 polymer ?
#
loop_
_entity_poly.entity_id
_entity_poly.type
_entity_poly.pdbx_seq_one_letter_code
_entity_poly.pdbx_strand_id
1 'polypeptide(L)'
;GRFKIVIISSRSSSAVSGNCTQLRFLFNREVKRIMFVPYALHDRDSYTKTARDKLKTLGYEVDSVHETPDPVDAVRKAEGIFIGGGNTFRLLNALYDNKLVTEIRKRVLEDGISYMGSSAGTNVSTISLNTTNDMPIAYPPTFAAIGLVPFNINPHYLDPDPSSKHMGETREQRIIQYHEEPDTTCVLGLREEYEPGSDLSF
;
A
#
# COMPACT_ATOMS: atom_id res chain seq x y z
N GLY A 1 16.74 16.03 0.01
CA GLY A 1 16.04 16.02 1.31
C GLY A 1 15.82 14.58 1.73
N ARG A 2 15.53 14.30 3.02
CA ARG A 2 15.14 12.95 3.45
C ARG A 2 13.69 12.70 3.01
N PHE A 3 13.45 11.70 2.16
CA PHE A 3 12.09 11.25 1.85
C PHE A 3 11.47 10.53 3.04
N LYS A 4 10.14 10.47 3.08
CA LYS A 4 9.38 9.73 4.09
C LYS A 4 8.55 8.65 3.41
N ILE A 5 8.74 7.40 3.84
CA ILE A 5 7.92 6.26 3.44
C ILE A 5 7.10 5.85 4.66
N VAL A 6 5.80 5.77 4.50
CA VAL A 6 4.89 5.26 5.54
C VAL A 6 4.09 4.09 5.02
N ILE A 7 4.07 3.07 5.86
CA ILE A 7 3.55 1.75 5.60
C ILE A 7 2.46 1.47 6.63
N ILE A 8 1.26 1.15 6.14
CA ILE A 8 0.09 0.89 7.00
C ILE A 8 -0.40 -0.52 6.76
N SER A 9 -0.59 -1.26 7.85
CA SER A 9 -1.28 -2.55 7.87
C SER A 9 -2.66 -2.34 8.49
N SER A 10 -3.66 -2.05 7.67
CA SER A 10 -5.06 -2.05 8.10
C SER A 10 -6.02 -2.42 6.98
N ARG A 11 -7.04 -3.21 7.30
CA ARG A 11 -8.17 -3.53 6.41
C ARG A 11 -9.28 -2.49 6.44
N SER A 12 -9.32 -1.66 7.48
CA SER A 12 -10.41 -0.70 7.67
C SER A 12 -10.06 0.64 7.03
N SER A 13 -11.05 1.23 6.38
CA SER A 13 -10.92 2.61 5.94
C SER A 13 -10.84 3.58 7.15
N SER A 14 -11.16 3.12 8.37
CA SER A 14 -11.05 3.85 9.63
C SER A 14 -9.63 3.89 10.22
N ALA A 15 -8.65 3.15 9.70
CA ALA A 15 -7.26 3.39 10.10
C ALA A 15 -6.76 4.78 9.70
N VAL A 16 -7.42 5.45 8.74
CA VAL A 16 -7.17 6.86 8.43
C VAL A 16 -7.74 7.79 9.52
N SER A 17 -8.76 7.37 10.28
CA SER A 17 -9.35 8.16 11.38
C SER A 17 -8.62 7.98 12.72
N GLY A 18 -8.13 6.78 13.05
CA GLY A 18 -7.33 6.54 14.27
C GLY A 18 -5.91 7.15 14.20
N ASN A 19 -5.33 7.22 13.00
CA ASN A 19 -3.99 7.76 12.76
C ASN A 19 -3.94 9.26 12.37
N CYS A 20 -4.95 10.06 12.73
CA CYS A 20 -5.00 11.50 12.45
C CYS A 20 -3.70 12.26 12.82
N THR A 21 -3.04 11.85 13.91
CA THR A 21 -1.79 12.46 14.38
C THR A 21 -0.57 12.04 13.54
N GLN A 22 -0.51 10.77 13.10
CA GLN A 22 0.58 10.29 12.25
C GLN A 22 0.48 10.91 10.85
N LEU A 23 -0.73 10.98 10.27
CA LEU A 23 -0.98 11.50 8.93
C LEU A 23 -0.57 12.97 8.74
N ARG A 24 -0.86 13.83 9.73
CA ARG A 24 -0.38 15.23 9.76
C ARG A 24 1.14 15.36 9.83
N PHE A 25 1.83 14.30 10.25
CA PHE A 25 3.29 14.25 10.38
C PHE A 25 3.99 13.75 9.08
N LEU A 26 3.25 13.10 8.17
CA LEU A 26 3.79 12.39 6.99
C LEU A 26 4.17 13.33 5.86
N PHE A 27 3.22 14.17 5.52
CA PHE A 27 3.36 15.19 4.51
C PHE A 27 3.75 16.44 5.29
N ASN A 28 5.03 16.81 5.20
CA ASN A 28 5.54 18.04 5.82
C ASN A 28 4.61 19.22 5.49
N ARG A 29 4.65 20.33 6.24
CA ARG A 29 3.72 21.48 6.04
C ARG A 29 3.71 22.06 4.61
N GLU A 30 4.66 21.66 3.77
CA GLU A 30 4.82 22.05 2.37
C GLU A 30 3.93 21.25 1.39
N VAL A 31 3.58 20.01 1.71
CA VAL A 31 2.72 19.19 0.85
C VAL A 31 1.26 19.58 1.08
N LYS A 32 0.60 20.03 0.02
CA LYS A 32 -0.82 20.43 0.03
C LYS A 32 -1.66 19.48 -0.81
N ARG A 33 -1.09 18.92 -1.87
CA ARG A 33 -1.78 18.00 -2.79
C ARG A 33 -1.15 16.62 -2.81
N ILE A 34 -1.98 15.60 -2.60
CA ILE A 34 -1.59 14.20 -2.62
C ILE A 34 -2.13 13.57 -3.91
N MET A 35 -1.27 12.89 -4.65
CA MET A 35 -1.67 12.04 -5.77
C MET A 35 -2.09 10.67 -5.25
N PHE A 36 -3.37 10.35 -5.38
CA PHE A 36 -3.94 9.08 -4.96
C PHE A 36 -3.93 8.04 -6.09
N VAL A 37 -3.57 6.80 -5.74
CA VAL A 37 -3.57 5.65 -6.65
C VAL A 37 -4.61 4.62 -6.18
N PRO A 38 -5.81 4.59 -6.79
CA PRO A 38 -6.93 3.75 -6.35
C PRO A 38 -7.01 2.38 -7.02
N TYR A 39 -5.99 1.96 -7.79
CA TYR A 39 -6.09 0.80 -8.67
C TYR A 39 -6.29 -0.56 -7.97
N ALA A 40 -6.09 -0.63 -6.67
CA ALA A 40 -6.33 -1.85 -5.89
C ALA A 40 -7.82 -2.24 -5.82
N LEU A 41 -8.75 -1.28 -5.99
CA LEU A 41 -10.19 -1.52 -6.06
C LEU A 41 -10.74 -1.32 -7.48
N HIS A 42 -11.90 -1.92 -7.73
CA HIS A 42 -12.57 -1.81 -9.04
C HIS A 42 -13.31 -0.48 -9.18
N ASP A 43 -14.10 -0.11 -8.16
CA ASP A 43 -14.78 1.18 -8.08
C ASP A 43 -13.80 2.27 -7.60
N ARG A 44 -13.06 2.83 -8.56
CA ARG A 44 -12.00 3.81 -8.32
C ARG A 44 -12.56 5.18 -7.95
N ASP A 45 -13.74 5.54 -8.46
CA ASP A 45 -14.37 6.84 -8.22
C ASP A 45 -14.88 6.94 -6.78
N SER A 46 -15.62 5.93 -6.32
CA SER A 46 -16.08 5.86 -4.92
C SER A 46 -14.91 5.79 -3.95
N TYR A 47 -13.87 5.03 -4.31
CA TYR A 47 -12.68 4.94 -3.47
C TYR A 47 -11.95 6.27 -3.35
N THR A 48 -11.77 6.96 -4.48
CA THR A 48 -11.15 8.28 -4.54
C THR A 48 -11.94 9.32 -3.76
N LYS A 49 -13.27 9.32 -3.90
CA LYS A 49 -14.15 10.19 -3.10
C LYS A 49 -13.91 9.98 -1.60
N THR A 50 -13.88 8.73 -1.15
CA THR A 50 -13.63 8.39 0.25
C THR A 50 -12.25 8.86 0.73
N ALA A 51 -11.21 8.67 -0.07
CA ALA A 51 -9.86 9.14 0.25
C ALA A 51 -9.79 10.67 0.34
N ARG A 52 -10.42 11.36 -0.63
CA ARG A 52 -10.51 12.83 -0.70
C ARG A 52 -11.23 13.40 0.51
N ASP A 53 -12.40 12.86 0.87
CA ASP A 53 -13.18 13.33 2.02
C ASP A 53 -12.38 13.21 3.32
N LYS A 54 -11.66 12.10 3.50
CA LYS A 54 -10.83 11.86 4.70
C LYS A 54 -9.61 12.76 4.76
N LEU A 55 -8.82 12.81 3.71
CA LEU A 55 -7.59 13.62 3.66
C LEU A 55 -7.89 15.13 3.72
N LYS A 56 -9.06 15.55 3.23
CA LYS A 56 -9.54 16.94 3.39
C LYS A 56 -9.73 17.34 4.85
N THR A 57 -10.17 16.43 5.73
CA THR A 57 -10.26 16.71 7.18
C THR A 57 -8.89 16.98 7.83
N LEU A 58 -7.83 16.53 7.18
CA LEU A 58 -6.44 16.70 7.61
C LEU A 58 -5.75 17.91 6.96
N GLY A 59 -6.44 18.60 6.04
CA GLY A 59 -5.92 19.78 5.34
C GLY A 59 -5.22 19.49 4.02
N TYR A 60 -5.36 18.29 3.46
CA TYR A 60 -4.80 17.94 2.15
C TYR A 60 -5.88 17.93 1.06
N GLU A 61 -5.50 18.40 -0.13
CA GLU A 61 -6.23 18.18 -1.37
C GLU A 61 -5.80 16.86 -2.01
N VAL A 62 -6.70 16.21 -2.74
CA VAL A 62 -6.45 14.89 -3.36
C VAL A 62 -6.85 14.90 -4.82
N ASP A 63 -5.85 14.71 -5.67
CA ASP A 63 -6.01 14.35 -7.08
C ASP A 63 -5.87 12.84 -7.22
N SER A 64 -6.49 12.26 -8.24
CA SER A 64 -6.39 10.82 -8.48
C SER A 64 -5.83 10.49 -9.84
N VAL A 65 -4.92 9.52 -9.86
CA VAL A 65 -4.20 9.13 -11.07
C VAL A 65 -5.10 8.47 -12.13
N HIS A 66 -6.29 7.98 -11.77
CA HIS A 66 -7.24 7.41 -12.74
C HIS A 66 -8.16 8.45 -13.39
N GLU A 67 -8.18 9.69 -12.88
CA GLU A 67 -8.98 10.81 -13.40
C GLU A 67 -8.18 11.67 -14.41
N THR A 68 -6.89 11.39 -14.57
CA THR A 68 -5.97 12.15 -15.46
C THR A 68 -5.81 11.46 -16.81
N PRO A 69 -5.66 12.24 -17.91
CA PRO A 69 -5.34 11.70 -19.22
C PRO A 69 -3.89 11.20 -19.34
N ASP A 70 -2.98 11.69 -18.50
CA ASP A 70 -1.58 11.24 -18.44
C ASP A 70 -1.20 10.90 -16.98
N PRO A 71 -1.32 9.61 -16.60
CA PRO A 71 -0.92 9.11 -15.29
C PRO A 71 0.55 9.38 -14.93
N VAL A 72 1.46 9.32 -15.91
CA VAL A 72 2.90 9.47 -15.69
C VAL A 72 3.22 10.93 -15.36
N ASP A 73 2.68 11.87 -16.14
CA ASP A 73 2.83 13.30 -15.88
C ASP A 73 2.21 13.72 -14.54
N ALA A 74 1.06 13.13 -14.17
CA ALA A 74 0.45 13.36 -12.87
C ALA A 74 1.35 12.93 -11.70
N VAL A 75 1.99 11.76 -11.79
CA VAL A 75 2.97 11.32 -10.79
C VAL A 75 4.21 12.22 -10.76
N ARG A 76 4.68 12.71 -11.91
CA ARG A 76 5.81 13.65 -11.98
C ARG A 76 5.57 14.95 -11.24
N LYS A 77 4.33 15.44 -11.27
CA LYS A 77 3.92 16.69 -10.63
C LYS A 77 3.45 16.52 -9.19
N ALA A 78 3.35 15.28 -8.70
CA ALA A 78 2.88 15.01 -7.35
C ALA A 78 3.83 15.58 -6.28
N GLU A 79 3.25 16.23 -5.26
CA GLU A 79 3.95 16.68 -4.05
C GLU A 79 4.09 15.55 -3.01
N GLY A 80 3.18 14.57 -3.07
CA GLY A 80 3.20 13.34 -2.29
C GLY A 80 2.32 12.28 -2.95
N ILE A 81 2.61 11.00 -2.68
CA ILE A 81 1.89 9.86 -3.27
C ILE A 81 1.24 9.05 -2.18
N PHE A 82 -0.03 8.68 -2.38
CA PHE A 82 -0.74 7.72 -1.55
C PHE A 82 -1.30 6.57 -2.40
N ILE A 83 -0.89 5.34 -2.11
CA ILE A 83 -1.43 4.13 -2.74
C ILE A 83 -2.38 3.42 -1.79
N GLY A 84 -3.62 3.25 -2.25
CA GLY A 84 -4.70 2.62 -1.49
C GLY A 84 -4.57 1.10 -1.38
N GLY A 85 -5.34 0.54 -0.45
CA GLY A 85 -5.50 -0.90 -0.23
C GLY A 85 -6.58 -1.51 -1.13
N GLY A 86 -6.61 -2.84 -1.21
CA GLY A 86 -7.49 -3.61 -2.08
C GLY A 86 -6.77 -4.89 -2.51
N ASN A 87 -6.91 -5.30 -3.76
CA ASN A 87 -6.16 -6.44 -4.29
C ASN A 87 -4.81 -6.00 -4.90
N THR A 88 -3.73 -6.59 -4.40
CA THR A 88 -2.35 -6.26 -4.74
C THR A 88 -1.97 -6.64 -6.17
N PHE A 89 -2.48 -7.76 -6.69
CA PHE A 89 -2.21 -8.18 -8.07
C PHE A 89 -2.84 -7.24 -9.09
N ARG A 90 -4.11 -6.87 -8.87
CA ARG A 90 -4.80 -5.85 -9.68
C ARG A 90 -4.06 -4.52 -9.64
N LEU A 91 -3.64 -4.09 -8.44
CA LEU A 91 -2.90 -2.86 -8.24
C LEU A 91 -1.60 -2.86 -9.07
N LEU A 92 -0.75 -3.87 -8.90
CA LEU A 92 0.53 -3.91 -9.60
C LEU A 92 0.36 -4.02 -11.12
N ASN A 93 -0.61 -4.82 -11.60
CA ASN A 93 -0.92 -4.90 -13.02
C ASN A 93 -1.23 -3.53 -13.60
N ALA A 94 -2.13 -2.78 -12.95
CA ALA A 94 -2.48 -1.43 -13.37
C ALA A 94 -1.31 -0.44 -13.27
N LEU A 95 -0.43 -0.56 -12.27
CA LEU A 95 0.78 0.26 -12.17
C LEU A 95 1.71 0.02 -13.37
N TYR A 96 1.87 -1.23 -13.82
CA TYR A 96 2.64 -1.55 -15.02
C TYR A 96 1.97 -1.06 -16.31
N ASP A 97 0.68 -1.31 -16.48
CA ASP A 97 -0.08 -0.86 -17.66
C ASP A 97 0.02 0.66 -17.85
N ASN A 98 0.01 1.40 -16.74
CA ASN A 98 0.12 2.87 -16.72
C ASN A 98 1.57 3.38 -16.58
N LYS A 99 2.57 2.49 -16.63
CA LYS A 99 4.01 2.82 -16.56
C LYS A 99 4.43 3.59 -15.29
N LEU A 100 3.73 3.34 -14.18
CA LEU A 100 3.91 4.09 -12.94
C LEU A 100 4.97 3.50 -12.00
N VAL A 101 5.31 2.21 -12.11
CA VAL A 101 6.24 1.55 -11.17
C VAL A 101 7.59 2.30 -11.11
N THR A 102 8.22 2.51 -12.27
CA THR A 102 9.51 3.22 -12.36
C THR A 102 9.38 4.70 -12.00
N GLU A 103 8.30 5.36 -12.43
CA GLU A 103 8.11 6.79 -12.20
C GLU A 103 7.90 7.09 -10.72
N ILE A 104 7.07 6.31 -10.02
CA ILE A 104 6.88 6.45 -8.56
C ILE A 104 8.20 6.20 -7.82
N ARG A 105 8.95 5.15 -8.20
CA ARG A 105 10.26 4.85 -7.61
C ARG A 105 11.20 6.04 -7.72
N LYS A 106 11.33 6.61 -8.93
CA LYS A 106 12.16 7.78 -9.20
C LYS A 106 11.75 8.97 -8.33
N ARG A 107 10.47 9.34 -8.35
CA ARG A 107 9.96 10.49 -7.60
C ARG A 107 10.24 10.38 -6.10
N VAL A 108 10.11 9.20 -5.53
CA VAL A 108 10.34 9.00 -4.08
C VAL A 108 11.83 8.98 -3.75
N LEU A 109 12.65 8.20 -4.49
CA LEU A 109 14.05 7.97 -4.12
C LEU A 109 14.99 9.09 -4.59
N GLU A 110 14.75 9.67 -5.77
CA GLU A 110 15.61 10.70 -6.36
C GLU A 110 15.14 12.11 -5.98
N ASP A 111 13.84 12.39 -6.16
CA ASP A 111 13.30 13.73 -5.91
C ASP A 111 12.84 13.94 -4.47
N GLY A 112 12.76 12.86 -3.69
CA GLY A 112 12.58 12.92 -2.25
C GLY A 112 11.14 13.13 -1.78
N ILE A 113 10.13 12.90 -2.62
CA ILE A 113 8.73 13.11 -2.23
C ILE A 113 8.24 12.04 -1.26
N SER A 114 7.25 12.39 -0.43
CA SER A 114 6.67 11.44 0.53
C SER A 114 5.83 10.37 -0.17
N TYR A 115 5.94 9.13 0.32
CA TYR A 115 5.12 7.98 -0.06
C TYR A 115 4.33 7.47 1.13
N MET A 116 3.06 7.16 0.90
CA MET A 116 2.19 6.45 1.83
C MET A 116 1.57 5.25 1.12
N GLY A 117 1.58 4.09 1.78
CA GLY A 117 0.94 2.87 1.29
C GLY A 117 0.08 2.24 2.39
N SER A 118 -1.10 1.76 2.03
CA SER A 118 -1.95 0.98 2.94
C SER A 118 -2.26 -0.39 2.35
N SER A 119 -2.11 -1.46 3.13
CA SER A 119 -2.43 -2.83 2.73
C SER A 119 -1.74 -3.21 1.40
N ALA A 120 -2.45 -3.34 0.29
CA ALA A 120 -1.84 -3.54 -1.04
C ALA A 120 -0.79 -2.46 -1.40
N GLY A 121 -1.02 -1.20 -1.03
CA GLY A 121 -0.07 -0.10 -1.15
C GLY A 121 1.23 -0.31 -0.35
N THR A 122 1.15 -1.04 0.76
CA THR A 122 2.32 -1.49 1.53
C THR A 122 3.09 -2.53 0.72
N ASN A 123 2.41 -3.56 0.20
CA ASN A 123 3.07 -4.61 -0.57
C ASN A 123 3.81 -4.04 -1.80
N VAL A 124 3.16 -3.20 -2.61
CA VAL A 124 3.81 -2.67 -3.84
C VAL A 124 4.97 -1.72 -3.56
N SER A 125 5.09 -1.16 -2.35
CA SER A 125 6.24 -0.33 -1.98
C SER A 125 7.53 -1.15 -1.80
N THR A 126 7.41 -2.46 -1.59
CA THR A 126 8.53 -3.37 -1.36
C THR A 126 9.12 -3.86 -2.68
N ILE A 127 10.10 -4.78 -2.63
CA ILE A 127 10.76 -5.32 -3.82
C ILE A 127 9.84 -6.21 -4.66
N SER A 128 8.84 -6.87 -4.06
CA SER A 128 7.98 -7.82 -4.79
C SER A 128 6.62 -8.06 -4.13
N LEU A 129 5.71 -8.75 -4.84
CA LEU A 129 4.41 -9.14 -4.28
C LEU A 129 4.39 -10.48 -3.54
N ASN A 130 5.52 -11.18 -3.46
CA ASN A 130 5.56 -12.58 -3.01
C ASN A 130 5.00 -12.81 -1.59
N THR A 131 4.88 -11.77 -0.78
CA THR A 131 4.35 -11.83 0.59
C THR A 131 2.99 -11.15 0.76
N THR A 132 2.23 -10.93 -0.32
CA THR A 132 0.82 -10.53 -0.21
C THR A 132 -0.06 -11.71 0.24
N ASN A 133 -1.18 -11.40 0.88
CA ASN A 133 -2.19 -12.39 1.28
C ASN A 133 -3.30 -12.53 0.23
N ASP A 134 -3.25 -11.70 -0.81
CA ASP A 134 -4.32 -11.60 -1.77
C ASP A 134 -4.35 -12.80 -2.72
N MET A 135 -5.55 -13.14 -3.15
CA MET A 135 -5.73 -14.09 -4.24
C MET A 135 -5.24 -13.46 -5.57
N PRO A 136 -4.51 -14.22 -6.43
CA PRO A 136 -3.98 -13.73 -7.70
C PRO A 136 -5.06 -13.62 -8.79
N ILE A 137 -5.94 -12.62 -8.67
CA ILE A 137 -7.06 -12.39 -9.60
C ILE A 137 -6.66 -11.66 -10.89
N ALA A 138 -5.41 -11.23 -11.00
CA ALA A 138 -4.82 -10.55 -12.16
C ALA A 138 -3.36 -10.98 -12.30
N TYR A 139 -2.80 -10.85 -13.51
CA TYR A 139 -1.46 -11.34 -13.83
C TYR A 139 -0.54 -10.20 -14.29
N PRO A 140 0.12 -9.48 -13.36
CA PRO A 140 1.09 -8.46 -13.74
C PRO A 140 2.25 -9.06 -14.54
N PRO A 141 2.95 -8.28 -15.37
CA PRO A 141 4.05 -8.79 -16.20
C PRO A 141 5.23 -9.34 -15.39
N THR A 142 5.32 -8.99 -14.11
CA THR A 142 6.28 -9.49 -13.13
C THR A 142 5.75 -9.24 -11.72
N PHE A 143 6.26 -9.98 -10.73
CA PHE A 143 6.01 -9.69 -9.31
C PHE A 143 6.96 -8.65 -8.74
N ALA A 144 7.98 -8.21 -9.49
CA ALA A 144 8.81 -7.07 -9.09
C ALA A 144 7.93 -5.83 -8.89
N ALA A 145 8.01 -5.21 -7.73
CA ALA A 145 7.21 -4.05 -7.37
C ALA A 145 8.06 -2.76 -7.37
N ILE A 146 7.64 -1.69 -6.67
CA ILE A 146 8.28 -0.38 -6.76
C ILE A 146 9.69 -0.41 -6.13
N GLY A 147 9.90 -1.21 -5.09
CA GLY A 147 11.20 -1.43 -4.44
C GLY A 147 11.71 -0.22 -3.66
N LEU A 148 10.83 0.56 -3.05
CA LEU A 148 11.17 1.65 -2.12
C LEU A 148 11.73 1.08 -0.81
N VAL A 149 11.17 -0.05 -0.35
CA VAL A 149 11.64 -0.83 0.79
C VAL A 149 12.41 -2.04 0.25
N PRO A 150 13.66 -2.29 0.71
CA PRO A 150 14.56 -3.29 0.11
C PRO A 150 14.28 -4.74 0.55
N PHE A 151 13.17 -4.96 1.24
CA PHE A 151 12.72 -6.27 1.74
C PHE A 151 11.20 -6.34 1.65
N ASN A 152 10.65 -7.55 1.69
CA ASN A 152 9.21 -7.77 1.58
C ASN A 152 8.50 -7.56 2.94
N ILE A 153 7.25 -7.11 2.89
CA ILE A 153 6.39 -6.92 4.06
C ILE A 153 5.17 -7.81 3.86
N ASN A 154 4.82 -8.60 4.89
CA ASN A 154 3.53 -9.29 4.95
C ASN A 154 2.58 -8.45 5.83
N PRO A 155 1.72 -7.59 5.24
CA PRO A 155 0.72 -6.87 6.02
C PRO A 155 -0.34 -7.83 6.55
N HIS A 156 -1.06 -7.40 7.57
CA HIS A 156 -2.10 -8.18 8.25
C HIS A 156 -1.56 -9.54 8.71
N TYR A 157 -0.34 -9.52 9.23
CA TYR A 157 0.26 -10.70 9.83
C TYR A 157 -0.56 -11.10 11.05
N LEU A 158 -0.98 -12.36 11.09
CA LEU A 158 -1.69 -12.95 12.21
C LEU A 158 -0.84 -14.09 12.75
N ASP A 159 -0.61 -14.07 14.06
CA ASP A 159 0.04 -15.16 14.75
C ASP A 159 -0.80 -16.45 14.64
N PRO A 160 -0.18 -17.63 14.58
CA PRO A 160 -0.91 -18.89 14.59
C PRO A 160 -1.82 -18.98 15.82
N ASP A 161 -3.10 -19.29 15.60
CA ASP A 161 -4.03 -19.61 16.68
C ASP A 161 -3.82 -21.08 17.09
N PRO A 162 -3.32 -21.36 18.31
CA PRO A 162 -3.05 -22.72 18.78
C PRO A 162 -4.33 -23.55 18.97
N SER A 163 -5.50 -22.92 19.00
CA SER A 163 -6.79 -23.60 19.14
C SER A 163 -7.47 -23.90 17.80
N SER A 164 -6.92 -23.39 16.70
CA SER A 164 -7.49 -23.57 15.37
C SER A 164 -7.47 -25.03 14.93
N LYS A 165 -8.60 -25.50 14.39
CA LYS A 165 -8.71 -26.82 13.73
C LYS A 165 -8.52 -26.73 12.22
N HIS A 166 -8.19 -25.55 11.70
CA HIS A 166 -7.93 -25.37 10.28
C HIS A 166 -6.63 -26.09 9.89
N MET A 167 -6.68 -26.88 8.83
CA MET A 167 -5.57 -27.73 8.40
C MET A 167 -4.68 -27.08 7.32
N GLY A 168 -5.05 -25.90 6.81
CA GLY A 168 -4.21 -25.14 5.89
C GLY A 168 -3.02 -24.48 6.58
N GLU A 169 -2.03 -24.06 5.81
CA GLU A 169 -0.79 -23.50 6.35
C GLU A 169 -1.05 -22.16 7.06
N THR A 170 -0.40 -22.01 8.22
CA THR A 170 -0.32 -20.75 8.97
C THR A 170 0.42 -19.70 8.15
N ARG A 171 0.31 -18.42 8.57
CA ARG A 171 1.06 -17.36 7.88
C ARG A 171 2.57 -17.57 7.96
N GLU A 172 3.05 -17.96 9.13
CA GLU A 172 4.46 -18.27 9.36
C GLU A 172 4.94 -19.40 8.43
N GLN A 173 4.18 -20.49 8.32
CA GLN A 173 4.51 -21.61 7.44
C GLN A 173 4.61 -21.18 5.97
N ARG A 174 3.71 -20.32 5.48
CA ARG A 174 3.79 -19.79 4.10
C ARG A 174 5.02 -18.90 3.88
N ILE A 175 5.43 -18.13 4.88
CA ILE A 175 6.65 -17.31 4.81
C ILE A 175 7.90 -18.20 4.85
N ILE A 176 7.88 -19.28 5.63
CA ILE A 176 8.94 -20.30 5.61
C ILE A 176 9.05 -20.92 4.21
N GLN A 177 7.93 -21.34 3.61
CA GLN A 177 7.89 -21.83 2.22
C GLN A 177 8.45 -20.81 1.23
N TYR A 178 8.13 -19.52 1.38
CA TYR A 178 8.74 -18.47 0.58
C TYR A 178 10.27 -18.48 0.71
N HIS A 179 10.80 -18.66 1.91
CA HIS A 179 12.25 -18.72 2.17
C HIS A 179 12.94 -20.02 1.72
N GLU A 180 12.20 -21.05 1.31
CA GLU A 180 12.76 -22.26 0.69
C GLU A 180 13.22 -21.99 -0.75
N GLU A 181 12.64 -20.97 -1.41
CA GLU A 181 13.04 -20.54 -2.74
C GLU A 181 14.38 -19.77 -2.75
N PRO A 182 15.16 -19.82 -3.85
CA PRO A 182 16.40 -19.07 -3.96
C PRO A 182 16.14 -17.55 -4.02
N ASP A 183 17.16 -16.77 -3.64
CA ASP A 183 17.20 -15.30 -3.76
C ASP A 183 16.06 -14.55 -3.05
N THR A 184 15.51 -15.15 -1.99
CA THR A 184 14.48 -14.51 -1.17
C THR A 184 15.08 -13.47 -0.21
N THR A 185 14.33 -12.41 0.06
CA THR A 185 14.73 -11.38 1.05
C THR A 185 13.96 -11.54 2.34
N CYS A 186 14.46 -10.98 3.44
CA CYS A 186 13.75 -10.94 4.72
C CYS A 186 12.28 -10.50 4.56
N VAL A 187 11.41 -11.08 5.39
CA VAL A 187 10.00 -10.70 5.45
C VAL A 187 9.68 -10.07 6.79
N LEU A 188 9.15 -8.85 6.77
CA LEU A 188 8.57 -8.22 7.95
C LEU A 188 7.08 -8.57 8.06
N GLY A 189 6.71 -9.40 9.03
CA GLY A 189 5.32 -9.64 9.40
C GLY A 189 4.75 -8.45 10.18
N LEU A 190 3.91 -7.64 9.52
CA LEU A 190 3.34 -6.43 10.11
C LEU A 190 1.89 -6.70 10.56
N ARG A 191 1.65 -6.62 11.87
CA ARG A 191 0.32 -6.79 12.48
C ARG A 191 -0.55 -5.56 12.22
N GLU A 192 -1.87 -5.73 12.25
CA GLU A 192 -2.79 -4.59 12.31
C GLU A 192 -2.77 -3.99 13.72
N GLU A 193 -2.88 -2.65 13.83
CA GLU A 193 -3.10 -2.01 15.13
C GLU A 193 -4.50 -2.39 15.62
N TYR A 194 -4.58 -3.02 16.79
CA TYR A 194 -5.84 -3.34 17.47
C TYR A 194 -6.30 -2.10 18.24
N GLU A 195 -7.40 -1.47 17.83
CA GLU A 195 -8.15 -0.55 18.69
C GLU A 195 -9.18 -1.37 19.50
N PRO A 196 -9.06 -1.45 20.84
CA PRO A 196 -10.05 -2.13 21.65
C PRO A 196 -11.44 -1.50 21.46
N GLY A 197 -12.40 -2.29 20.96
CA GLY A 197 -13.80 -1.86 20.77
C GLY A 197 -14.27 -1.76 19.32
N SER A 198 -13.41 -1.96 18.31
CA SER A 198 -13.86 -2.12 16.93
C SER A 198 -14.32 -3.56 16.67
N ASP A 199 -15.46 -3.92 17.25
CA ASP A 199 -16.11 -5.20 16.96
C ASP A 199 -16.60 -5.18 15.49
N LEU A 200 -16.01 -6.02 14.66
CA LEU A 200 -16.50 -6.32 13.32
C LEU A 200 -16.78 -7.82 13.27
N SER A 201 -17.93 -8.19 13.84
CA SER A 201 -18.62 -9.43 13.48
C SER A 201 -18.91 -9.40 11.97
N PHE A 202 -18.44 -10.43 11.26
CA PHE A 202 -18.85 -10.73 9.88
C PHE A 202 -20.27 -11.26 9.82
#